data_AF-A0A833N1A2-F1
#
_entry.id   AF-A0A833N1A2-F1
#
_cell.length_a   1.000
_cell.length_b   1.000
_cell.length_c   1.000
_cell.angle_alpha   90.00
_cell.angle_beta   90.00
_cell.angle_gamma   90.00
#
_symmetry.space_group_name_H-M   'P 1'
#
loop_
_entity.id
_entity.type
_entity.pdbx_description
1 polymer ?
#
loop_
_entity_poly.entity_id
_entity_poly.type
_entity_poly.pdbx_seq_one_letter_code
_entity_poly.pdbx_strand_id
1 'polypeptide(L)'
;MSQPGFKGSITTTGRSEALRLDKALFKAHPEFRQKAKIRAHILGPGTMLVTLDPDEAASQEASESDPVVAAYLAFLERDMAAHPERLHPFTEIDLARLASLTEGVPVSDDESIPDDVTL
;
A
#
# COMPACT_ATOMS: atom_id res chain seq x y z
N MET A 1 -5.85 9.16 11.61
CA MET A 1 -7.10 9.46 10.86
C MET A 1 -7.88 8.16 10.70
N SER A 2 -9.13 8.08 11.18
CA SER A 2 -9.94 6.86 11.06
C SER A 2 -10.45 6.76 9.63
N GLN A 3 -9.99 5.78 8.86
CA GLN A 3 -10.59 5.53 7.55
C GLN A 3 -12.07 5.15 7.74
N PRO A 4 -13.00 5.68 6.92
CA PRO A 4 -14.40 5.34 7.04
C PRO A 4 -14.61 3.85 6.72
N GLY A 5 -15.24 3.12 7.63
CA GLY A 5 -15.67 1.74 7.35
C GLY A 5 -16.85 1.75 6.38
N PHE A 6 -16.73 1.00 5.28
CA PHE A 6 -17.81 0.81 4.30
C PHE A 6 -18.58 -0.47 4.62
N LYS A 7 -19.91 -0.44 4.50
CA LYS A 7 -20.74 -1.62 4.77
C LYS A 7 -21.05 -2.36 3.48
N GLY A 8 -21.25 -3.67 3.60
CA GLY A 8 -21.66 -4.51 2.49
C GLY A 8 -22.43 -5.74 2.92
N SER A 9 -22.86 -6.52 1.95
CA SER A 9 -23.58 -7.78 2.14
C SER A 9 -23.09 -8.83 1.15
N ILE A 10 -23.15 -10.11 1.53
CA ILE A 10 -23.00 -11.20 0.58
C ILE A 10 -24.32 -11.38 -0.17
N THR A 11 -24.23 -11.51 -1.49
CA THR A 11 -25.38 -11.71 -2.38
C THR A 11 -25.08 -12.83 -3.36
N THR A 12 -26.10 -13.49 -3.90
CA THR A 12 -25.93 -14.51 -4.93
C THR A 12 -26.13 -13.91 -6.31
N THR A 13 -25.16 -14.09 -7.20
CA THR A 13 -25.21 -13.68 -8.60
C THR A 13 -25.04 -14.92 -9.48
N GLY A 14 -26.15 -15.37 -10.08
CA GLY A 14 -26.17 -16.62 -10.85
C GLY A 14 -25.82 -17.82 -9.98
N ARG A 15 -24.70 -18.49 -10.28
CA ARG A 15 -24.18 -19.65 -9.53
C ARG A 15 -23.09 -19.31 -8.52
N SER A 16 -22.80 -18.02 -8.33
CA SER A 16 -21.68 -17.56 -7.51
C SER A 16 -22.15 -16.61 -6.41
N GLU A 17 -21.36 -16.50 -5.35
CA GLU A 17 -21.52 -15.45 -4.36
C GLU A 17 -20.74 -14.20 -4.78
N ALA A 18 -21.27 -13.04 -4.41
CA ALA A 18 -20.72 -11.74 -4.70
C ALA A 18 -20.78 -10.84 -3.45
N LEU A 19 -19.69 -10.12 -3.21
CA LEU A 19 -19.64 -9.08 -2.19
C LEU A 19 -20.24 -7.78 -2.76
N ARG A 20 -21.37 -7.35 -2.21
CA ARG A 20 -21.98 -6.06 -2.55
C ARG A 20 -21.57 -5.02 -1.52
N LEU A 21 -20.78 -4.04 -1.95
CA LEU A 21 -20.39 -2.90 -1.13
C LEU A 21 -21.29 -1.68 -1.43
N ASP A 22 -21.38 -0.76 -0.48
CA ASP A 22 -22.12 0.48 -0.67
C ASP A 22 -21.52 1.33 -1.82
N LYS A 23 -22.35 2.21 -2.40
CA LYS A 23 -21.91 3.09 -3.50
C LYS A 23 -20.92 4.16 -3.03
N ALA A 24 -20.88 4.45 -1.72
CA ALA A 24 -20.00 5.48 -1.16
C ALA A 24 -18.54 5.06 -1.30
N LEU A 25 -18.23 3.78 -1.13
CA LEU A 25 -16.91 3.21 -1.39
C LEU A 25 -16.42 3.53 -2.81
N PHE A 26 -17.19 3.21 -3.85
CA PHE A 26 -16.76 3.44 -5.25
C PHE A 26 -16.78 4.92 -5.67
N LYS A 27 -17.39 5.79 -4.86
CA LYS A 27 -17.31 7.24 -5.03
C LYS A 27 -16.01 7.79 -4.42
N ALA A 28 -15.66 7.31 -3.22
CA ALA A 28 -14.44 7.69 -2.52
C ALA A 28 -13.18 7.06 -3.13
N HIS A 29 -13.31 5.80 -3.56
CA HIS A 29 -12.27 4.93 -4.11
C HIS A 29 -12.65 4.49 -5.54
N PRO A 30 -12.51 5.38 -6.54
CA PRO A 30 -12.82 5.10 -7.93
C PRO A 30 -12.06 3.91 -8.53
N GLU A 31 -10.91 3.55 -7.96
CA GLU A 31 -10.04 2.46 -8.36
C GLU A 31 -10.72 1.08 -8.29
N PHE A 32 -11.77 0.91 -7.49
CA PHE A 32 -12.54 -0.35 -7.38
C PHE A 32 -13.76 -0.44 -8.30
N ARG A 33 -13.92 0.46 -9.29
CA ARG A 33 -15.12 0.48 -10.17
C ARG A 33 -15.22 -0.72 -11.13
N GLN A 34 -16.35 -0.81 -11.84
CA GLN A 34 -16.65 -1.89 -12.78
C GLN A 34 -15.48 -2.18 -13.73
N LYS A 35 -15.17 -3.48 -13.90
CA LYS A 35 -14.03 -4.08 -14.62
C LYS A 35 -12.70 -4.15 -13.85
N ALA A 36 -12.57 -3.51 -12.69
CA ALA A 36 -11.42 -3.73 -11.82
C ALA A 36 -11.37 -5.21 -11.41
N LYS A 37 -10.22 -5.86 -11.64
CA LYS A 37 -9.93 -7.18 -11.11
C LYS A 37 -9.41 -7.02 -9.69
N ILE A 38 -9.90 -7.86 -8.80
CA ILE A 38 -9.53 -7.86 -7.39
C ILE A 38 -9.00 -9.22 -6.97
N ARG A 39 -8.14 -9.22 -5.96
CA ARG A 39 -7.65 -10.41 -5.28
C ARG A 39 -8.07 -10.35 -3.82
N ALA A 40 -8.55 -11.49 -3.31
CA ALA A 40 -8.92 -11.65 -1.91
C ALA A 40 -7.86 -12.50 -1.18
N HIS A 41 -7.33 -11.97 -0.08
CA HIS A 41 -6.38 -12.65 0.80
C HIS A 41 -7.03 -12.89 2.17
N ILE A 42 -6.99 -14.13 2.67
CA ILE A 42 -7.48 -14.46 4.01
C ILE A 42 -6.38 -14.16 5.02
N LEU A 43 -6.63 -13.23 5.94
CA LEU A 43 -5.69 -12.88 7.01
C LEU A 43 -5.93 -13.69 8.29
N GLY A 44 -7.15 -14.23 8.46
CA GLY A 44 -7.54 -15.03 9.61
C GLY A 44 -9.04 -15.31 9.62
N PRO A 45 -9.57 -15.97 10.67
CA PRO A 45 -10.99 -16.27 10.78
C PRO A 45 -11.84 -15.00 10.67
N GLY A 46 -12.77 -15.00 9.70
CA GLY A 46 -13.69 -13.87 9.45
C GLY A 46 -13.03 -12.59 8.92
N THR A 47 -11.72 -12.62 8.60
CA THR A 47 -10.98 -11.44 8.15
C THR A 47 -10.37 -11.68 6.77
N MET A 48 -10.68 -10.78 5.83
CA MET A 48 -10.21 -10.84 4.45
C MET A 48 -9.74 -9.45 4.01
N LEU A 49 -8.59 -9.41 3.36
CA LEU A 49 -8.07 -8.23 2.66
C LEU A 49 -8.40 -8.34 1.18
N VAL A 50 -9.04 -7.32 0.62
CA VAL A 50 -9.31 -7.23 -0.82
C VAL A 50 -8.39 -6.18 -1.41
N THR A 51 -7.60 -6.57 -2.40
CA THR A 51 -6.70 -5.67 -3.14
C THR A 51 -7.09 -5.65 -4.61
N LEU A 52 -6.66 -4.63 -5.35
CA LEU A 52 -6.66 -4.71 -6.81
C LEU A 52 -5.65 -5.78 -7.26
N ASP A 53 -5.91 -6.40 -8.40
CA ASP A 53 -4.99 -7.36 -8.98
C ASP A 53 -3.76 -6.61 -9.53
N PRO A 54 -2.56 -6.81 -8.97
CA PRO A 54 -1.38 -6.02 -9.32
C PRO A 54 -0.97 -6.20 -10.79
N ASP A 55 -1.36 -7.29 -11.45
CA ASP A 55 -1.01 -7.53 -12.86
C ASP A 55 -1.67 -6.50 -13.81
N GLU A 56 -2.83 -5.91 -13.46
CA GLU A 56 -3.39 -4.78 -14.24
C GLU A 56 -2.91 -3.41 -13.77
N ALA A 57 -2.64 -3.22 -12.47
CA ALA A 57 -2.10 -1.96 -11.95
C ALA A 57 -0.64 -1.74 -12.40
N ALA A 58 0.19 -2.78 -12.35
CA ALA A 58 1.56 -2.77 -12.86
C ALA A 58 1.60 -2.53 -14.37
N SER A 59 0.57 -2.94 -15.12
CA SER A 59 0.47 -2.63 -16.56
C SER A 59 0.26 -1.13 -16.85
N GLN A 60 -0.26 -0.36 -15.88
CA GLN A 60 -0.46 1.09 -16.00
C GLN A 60 0.66 1.90 -15.33
N GLU A 61 1.29 1.40 -14.26
CA GLU A 61 2.37 2.08 -13.52
C GLU A 61 3.78 1.71 -14.00
N ALA A 62 3.96 0.59 -14.72
CA ALA A 62 5.27 0.21 -15.27
C ALA A 62 5.78 1.17 -16.36
N SER A 63 4.94 2.10 -16.86
CA SER A 63 5.43 3.18 -17.72
C SER A 63 6.05 4.36 -16.95
N GLU A 64 5.95 4.38 -15.62
CA GLU A 64 6.34 5.53 -14.78
C GLU A 64 7.31 5.16 -13.64
N SER A 65 7.60 3.88 -13.43
CA SER A 65 8.55 3.43 -12.40
C SER A 65 9.99 3.62 -12.89
N ASP A 66 10.78 4.43 -12.19
CA ASP A 66 12.23 4.57 -12.45
C ASP A 66 12.89 3.19 -12.41
N PRO A 67 13.56 2.74 -13.50
CA PRO A 67 14.20 1.43 -13.56
C PRO A 67 15.26 1.22 -12.47
N VAL A 68 15.89 2.30 -11.98
CA VAL A 68 16.86 2.26 -10.88
C VAL A 68 16.14 1.95 -9.57
N VAL A 69 15.05 2.64 -9.29
CA VAL A 69 14.23 2.42 -8.09
C VAL A 69 13.65 1.00 -8.09
N ALA A 70 13.12 0.56 -9.24
CA ALA A 70 12.60 -0.79 -9.39
C ALA A 70 13.68 -1.87 -9.13
N ALA A 71 14.89 -1.68 -9.68
CA ALA A 71 16.00 -2.60 -9.45
C ALA A 71 16.45 -2.62 -7.99
N TYR A 72 16.50 -1.46 -7.33
CA TYR A 72 16.85 -1.34 -5.92
C TYR A 72 15.83 -2.05 -5.01
N LEU A 73 14.53 -1.83 -5.24
CA LEU A 73 13.47 -2.49 -4.47
C LEU A 73 13.49 -4.01 -4.67
N ALA A 74 13.68 -4.48 -5.90
CA ALA A 74 13.81 -5.90 -6.19
C ALA A 74 15.04 -6.54 -5.52
N PHE A 75 16.14 -5.78 -5.38
CA PHE A 75 17.30 -6.22 -4.62
C PHE A 75 16.98 -6.35 -3.12
N LEU A 76 16.33 -5.34 -2.52
CA LEU A 76 15.93 -5.38 -1.12
C LEU A 76 14.99 -6.54 -0.83
N GLU A 77 13.97 -6.76 -1.66
CA GLU A 77 13.03 -7.88 -1.50
C GLU A 77 13.76 -9.22 -1.45
N ARG A 78 14.72 -9.43 -2.36
CA ARG A 78 15.53 -10.66 -2.40
C ARG A 78 16.40 -10.82 -1.16
N ASP A 79 17.04 -9.75 -0.68
CA ASP A 79 17.86 -9.80 0.53
C ASP A 79 17.01 -10.09 1.77
N MET A 80 15.85 -9.45 1.90
CA MET A 80 14.90 -9.68 3.01
C MET A 80 14.40 -11.12 3.05
N ALA A 81 14.13 -11.72 1.88
CA ALA A 81 13.71 -13.12 1.79
C ALA A 81 14.85 -14.11 2.06
N ALA A 82 16.07 -13.80 1.61
CA ALA A 82 17.25 -14.64 1.80
C ALA A 82 17.80 -14.58 3.23
N HIS A 83 17.64 -13.43 3.89
CA HIS A 83 18.22 -13.13 5.20
C HIS A 83 17.18 -12.60 6.20
N PRO A 84 16.15 -13.40 6.56
CA PRO A 84 15.14 -12.97 7.53
C PRO A 84 15.73 -12.67 8.91
N GLU A 85 16.90 -13.23 9.25
CA GLU A 85 17.61 -12.96 10.50
C GLU A 85 18.09 -11.51 10.66
N ARG A 86 18.21 -10.78 9.55
CA ARG A 86 18.59 -9.35 9.54
C ARG A 86 17.40 -8.42 9.76
N LEU A 87 16.18 -8.94 9.68
CA LEU A 87 14.96 -8.17 9.93
C LEU A 87 14.76 -8.07 11.44
N HIS A 88 14.91 -6.86 11.96
CA HIS A 88 14.67 -6.57 13.36
C HIS A 88 13.38 -5.78 13.54
N PRO A 89 12.56 -6.11 14.57
CA PRO A 89 11.41 -5.29 14.91
C PRO A 89 11.84 -3.85 15.18
N PHE A 90 11.07 -2.91 14.67
CA PHE A 90 11.27 -1.50 14.97
C PHE A 90 10.80 -1.21 16.40
N THR A 91 11.68 -0.69 17.25
CA THR A 91 11.44 -0.51 18.69
C THR A 91 11.33 0.95 19.11
N GLU A 92 10.84 1.20 20.33
CA GLU A 92 10.84 2.54 20.93
C GLU A 92 12.26 3.12 21.09
N ILE A 93 13.27 2.26 21.24
CA ILE A 93 14.68 2.69 21.30
C ILE A 93 15.11 3.24 19.94
N ASP A 94 14.73 2.57 18.85
CA ASP A 94 15.02 3.05 17.49
C ASP A 94 14.33 4.39 17.21
N LEU A 95 13.09 4.54 17.68
CA LEU A 95 12.35 5.79 17.58
C LEU A 95 13.03 6.93 18.36
N ALA A 96 13.45 6.68 19.61
CA ALA A 96 14.18 7.66 20.41
C ALA A 96 15.52 8.05 19.77
N ARG A 97 16.22 7.08 19.18
CA ARG A 97 17.46 7.31 18.45
C ARG A 97 17.22 8.19 17.22
N LEU A 98 16.19 7.91 16.44
CA LEU A 98 15.82 8.72 15.28
C LEU A 98 15.47 10.15 15.68
N ALA A 99 14.66 10.31 16.73
CA ALA A 99 14.29 11.62 17.24
C ALA A 99 15.51 12.45 17.69
N SER A 100 16.47 11.81 18.35
CA SER A 100 17.75 12.45 18.72
C SER A 100 18.59 12.78 17.50
N LEU A 101 18.64 11.91 16.48
CA LEU A 101 19.39 12.16 15.25
C LEU A 101 18.84 13.34 14.44
N THR A 102 17.53 13.57 14.50
CA THR A 102 16.86 14.66 13.79
C THR A 102 16.62 15.89 14.67
N GLU A 103 17.17 15.91 15.90
CA GLU A 103 16.99 17.04 16.81
C GLU A 103 17.56 18.33 16.20
N GLY A 104 16.74 19.37 16.13
CA GLY A 104 17.13 20.66 15.56
C GLY A 104 17.09 20.74 14.04
N VAL A 105 16.64 19.69 13.33
CA VAL A 105 16.30 19.78 11.91
C VAL A 105 14.93 20.46 11.79
N PRO A 106 14.86 21.69 11.23
CA PRO A 106 13.58 22.32 10.95
C PRO A 106 12.89 21.54 9.83
N VAL A 107 11.62 21.17 10.05
CA VAL A 107 10.80 20.49 9.04
C VAL A 107 9.53 21.30 8.86
N SER A 108 9.21 21.63 7.62
CA SER A 108 7.95 22.27 7.25
C SER A 108 7.36 21.55 6.04
N ASP A 109 6.11 21.13 6.16
CA ASP A 109 5.39 20.46 5.07
C ASP A 109 5.15 21.39 3.86
N ASP A 110 5.25 22.71 4.06
CA ASP A 110 5.12 23.75 3.04
C ASP A 110 6.47 24.18 2.45
N GLU A 111 7.57 23.57 2.88
CA GLU A 111 8.91 23.90 2.36
C GLU A 111 9.05 23.41 0.92
N SER A 112 9.39 24.32 0.02
CA SER A 112 9.63 23.98 -1.39
C SER A 112 10.96 23.23 -1.52
N ILE A 113 10.91 22.03 -2.09
CA ILE A 113 12.12 21.31 -2.50
C ILE A 113 12.83 22.14 -3.57
N PRO A 114 14.13 22.45 -3.41
CA PRO A 114 14.86 23.27 -4.37
C PRO A 114 15.04 22.55 -5.71
N ASP A 115 15.07 23.33 -6.80
CA ASP A 115 15.04 22.87 -8.19
C ASP A 115 16.23 21.97 -8.60
N ASP A 116 17.29 21.94 -7.79
CA ASP A 116 18.48 21.11 -7.99
C ASP A 116 18.34 19.69 -7.41
N VAL A 117 17.23 19.41 -6.72
CA VAL A 117 16.86 18.07 -6.23
C VAL A 117 15.77 17.52 -7.15
N THR A 118 16.13 16.52 -7.96
CA THR A 118 15.18 15.80 -8.81
C THR A 118 14.68 14.55 -8.07
N LEU A 119 13.34 14.42 -7.97
CA LEU A 119 12.64 13.25 -7.42
C LEU A 119 12.47 12.16 -8.49
#